data_AF-A0A6N3QLV6-F1
#
_entry.id   AF-A0A6N3QLV6-F1
#
_cell.length_a   1.000
_cell.length_b   1.000
_cell.length_c   1.000
_cell.angle_alpha   90.00
_cell.angle_beta   90.00
_cell.angle_gamma   90.00
#
_symmetry.space_group_name_H-M   'P 1'
#
loop_
_entity.id
_entity.type
_entity.pdbx_description
1 polymer ?
#
loop_
_entity_poly.entity_id
_entity_poly.type
_entity_poly.pdbx_seq_one_letter_code
_entity_poly.pdbx_strand_id
1 'polypeptide(L)'
;MAIVLSVGLFRFNKTYQIKTGQLRRTWPFAAVLIIGLPLLAQWLFGAALHWDVPALRGFNFRGGMVLIPELAALTLALSVYTSAFIAEIIRAGIQAVPYGQHEAARSLGLRYARSLFPRHCE
;
A
#
# COMPACT_ATOMS: atom_id res chain seq x y z
N MET A 1 -25.46 -0.61 14.30
CA MET A 1 -25.66 0.85 14.37
C MET A 1 -24.64 1.64 13.54
N ALA A 2 -23.33 1.41 13.69
CA ALA A 2 -22.30 2.10 12.89
C ALA A 2 -22.42 1.90 11.36
N ILE A 3 -22.76 0.68 10.92
CA ILE A 3 -22.97 0.35 9.50
C ILE A 3 -24.18 1.11 8.93
N VAL A 4 -25.25 1.25 9.72
CA VAL A 4 -26.49 1.94 9.31
C VAL A 4 -26.24 3.44 9.13
N LEU A 5 -25.50 4.06 10.05
CA LEU A 5 -25.11 5.47 9.96
C LEU A 5 -24.18 5.73 8.76
N SER A 6 -23.23 4.85 8.50
CA SER A 6 -22.31 4.95 7.35
C SER A 6 -23.05 4.82 6.01
N VAL A 7 -23.95 3.84 5.90
CA VAL A 7 -24.78 3.63 4.70
C VAL A 7 -25.77 4.78 4.49
N GLY A 8 -26.35 5.33 5.57
CA GLY A 8 -27.24 6.50 5.52
C GLY A 8 -26.54 7.75 5.01
N LEU A 9 -25.35 8.07 5.55
CA LEU A 9 -24.51 9.18 5.09
C LEU A 9 -24.09 9.02 3.63
N PHE A 10 -23.71 7.81 3.22
CA PHE A 10 -23.33 7.52 1.83
C PHE A 10 -24.50 7.73 0.86
N ARG A 11 -25.70 7.21 1.19
CA ARG A 11 -26.89 7.38 0.35
C ARG A 11 -27.33 8.84 0.26
N PHE A 12 -27.35 9.55 1.39
CA PHE A 12 -27.67 10.96 1.42
C PHE A 12 -26.68 11.74 0.54
N ASN A 13 -25.37 11.58 0.75
CA ASN A 13 -24.37 12.34 0.01
C ASN A 13 -24.40 12.07 -1.52
N LYS A 14 -24.80 10.86 -1.95
CA LYS A 14 -24.98 10.51 -3.38
C LYS A 14 -26.19 11.21 -4.00
N THR A 15 -27.31 11.32 -3.27
CA THR A 15 -28.53 11.98 -3.76
C THR A 15 -28.34 13.49 -3.93
N TYR A 16 -27.52 14.13 -3.09
CA TYR A 16 -27.14 15.54 -3.27
C TYR A 16 -26.10 15.72 -4.39
N GLN A 17 -25.19 14.76 -4.60
CA GLN A 17 -24.22 14.80 -5.71
C GLN A 17 -24.90 14.80 -7.09
N ILE A 18 -25.94 13.99 -7.27
CA ILE A 18 -26.70 13.88 -8.53
C ILE A 18 -27.46 15.18 -8.85
N LYS A 19 -27.89 15.94 -7.84
CA LYS A 19 -28.66 17.19 -8.03
C LYS A 19 -27.81 18.44 -8.23
N THR A 20 -26.57 18.45 -7.75
CA THR A 20 -25.74 19.68 -7.70
C THR A 20 -24.39 19.58 -8.41
N GLY A 21 -24.01 18.42 -8.96
CA GLY A 21 -22.85 18.26 -9.84
C GLY A 21 -21.47 18.50 -9.21
N GLN A 22 -21.38 18.83 -7.92
CA GLN A 22 -20.12 19.09 -7.23
C GLN A 22 -19.69 17.92 -6.34
N LEU A 23 -18.43 17.48 -6.50
CA LEU A 23 -17.78 16.51 -5.63
C LEU A 23 -17.54 17.15 -4.25
N ARG A 24 -18.50 16.98 -3.34
CA ARG A 24 -18.35 17.47 -1.97
C ARG A 24 -17.21 16.72 -1.30
N ARG A 25 -16.23 17.45 -0.76
CA ARG A 25 -15.02 16.93 -0.09
C ARG A 25 -15.45 16.00 1.06
N THR A 26 -15.44 14.68 0.81
CA THR A 26 -15.87 13.61 1.73
C THR A 26 -14.79 13.20 2.73
N TRP A 27 -13.53 13.58 2.46
CA TRP A 27 -12.39 13.33 3.32
C TRP A 27 -12.60 13.65 4.81
N PRO A 28 -13.23 14.77 5.24
CA PRO A 28 -13.49 15.03 6.65
C PRO A 28 -14.41 13.99 7.30
N PHE A 29 -15.45 13.51 6.60
CA PHE A 29 -16.34 12.47 7.13
C PHE A 29 -15.63 11.11 7.20
N ALA A 30 -14.77 10.80 6.22
CA ALA A 30 -13.95 9.60 6.25
C ALA A 30 -12.95 9.62 7.41
N ALA A 31 -12.30 10.76 7.66
CA ALA A 31 -11.40 10.95 8.79
C ALA A 31 -12.11 10.79 10.14
N VAL A 32 -13.31 11.36 10.28
CA VAL A 32 -14.14 11.20 11.50
C VAL A 32 -14.55 9.74 11.71
N LEU A 33 -14.82 8.97 10.65
CA LEU A 33 -15.17 7.56 10.81
C LEU A 33 -13.95 6.71 11.17
N ILE A 34 -12.79 6.96 10.56
CA ILE A 34 -11.54 6.22 10.82
C ILE A 34 -11.01 6.50 12.23
N ILE A 35 -11.17 7.72 12.75
CA ILE A 35 -10.64 8.12 14.06
C ILE A 35 -11.71 8.01 15.15
N GLY A 36 -12.94 8.44 14.86
CA GLY A 36 -14.03 8.48 15.83
C GLY A 36 -14.57 7.10 16.19
N LEU A 37 -14.62 6.16 15.23
CA LEU A 37 -15.07 4.79 15.49
C LEU A 37 -14.15 4.05 16.48
N PRO A 38 -12.81 4.01 16.32
CA PRO A 38 -11.95 3.38 17.30
C PRO A 38 -11.95 4.11 18.64
N LEU A 39 -12.06 5.45 18.70
CA LEU A 39 -12.15 6.18 19.96
C LEU A 39 -13.44 5.87 20.74
N LEU A 40 -14.58 5.81 20.06
CA LEU A 40 -15.84 5.39 20.66
C LEU A 40 -15.80 3.93 21.10
N ALA A 41 -15.17 3.06 20.31
CA ALA A 41 -14.97 1.66 20.68
C ALA A 41 -14.07 1.53 21.92
N GLN A 42 -12.99 2.30 22.03
CA GLN A 42 -12.11 2.32 23.20
C GLN A 42 -12.87 2.78 24.46
N TRP A 43 -13.76 3.77 24.31
CA TRP A 43 -14.56 4.27 25.43
C TRP A 43 -15.62 3.27 25.90
N LEU A 44 -16.22 2.51 24.98
CA LEU A 44 -17.26 1.52 25.29
C LEU A 44 -16.73 0.15 25.73
N PHE A 45 -15.63 -0.33 25.16
CA PHE A 45 -15.08 -1.67 25.39
C PHE A 45 -13.86 -1.69 26.32
N GLY A 46 -13.43 -0.54 26.84
CA GLY A 46 -12.18 -0.39 27.58
C GLY A 46 -10.95 -0.39 26.66
N ALA A 47 -9.77 -0.09 27.23
CA ALA A 47 -8.52 0.06 26.49
C ALA A 47 -8.15 -1.23 25.74
N ALA A 48 -8.59 -1.34 24.48
CA ALA A 48 -8.19 -2.42 23.59
C ALA A 48 -6.69 -2.36 23.29
N LEU A 49 -6.09 -1.17 23.42
CA LEU A 49 -4.66 -0.91 23.23
C LEU A 49 -3.93 -1.02 24.58
N HIS A 50 -3.78 -2.24 25.07
CA HIS A 50 -2.87 -2.51 26.19
C HIS A 50 -1.45 -2.52 25.63
N TRP A 51 -0.65 -1.55 26.06
CA TRP A 51 0.75 -1.45 25.68
C TRP A 51 1.55 -2.49 26.47
N ASP A 52 1.60 -3.71 25.95
CA ASP A 52 2.41 -4.77 26.55
C ASP A 52 3.88 -4.55 26.22
N VAL A 53 4.67 -4.17 27.24
CA VAL A 53 6.13 -4.04 27.11
C VAL A 53 6.74 -5.44 27.15
N PRO A 54 7.56 -5.84 26.16
CA PRO A 54 8.16 -7.17 26.14
C PRO A 54 9.14 -7.32 27.30
N ALA A 55 8.83 -8.21 28.24
CA ALA A 55 9.72 -8.56 29.34
C ALA A 55 10.41 -9.90 29.05
N LEU A 56 11.72 -9.95 29.30
CA LEU A 56 12.50 -11.19 29.30
C LEU A 56 12.01 -12.06 30.46
N ARG A 57 11.28 -13.15 30.18
CA ARG A 57 10.98 -14.19 31.17
C ARG A 57 11.64 -15.49 30.75
N GLY A 58 12.77 -15.80 31.38
CA GLY A 58 13.58 -16.98 31.07
C GLY A 58 14.31 -16.83 29.72
N PHE A 59 14.21 -17.84 28.85
CA PHE A 59 14.84 -17.87 27.52
C PHE A 59 13.97 -17.31 26.38
N ASN A 60 12.77 -16.77 26.67
CA ASN A 60 11.83 -16.27 25.66
C ASN A 60 11.27 -14.88 26.03
N PHE A 61 10.95 -14.07 25.02
CA PHE A 61 10.15 -12.86 25.17
C PHE A 61 8.67 -13.23 25.11
N ARG A 62 7.91 -13.02 26.19
CA ARG A 62 6.44 -13.18 26.22
C ARG A 62 5.80 -11.82 26.52
N GLY A 63 4.88 -11.39 25.66
CA GLY A 63 4.22 -10.08 25.72
C GLY A 63 4.82 -9.07 24.72
N GLY A 64 3.99 -8.14 24.21
CA GLY A 64 4.37 -7.16 23.19
C GLY A 64 4.37 -7.69 21.75
N MET A 65 4.82 -6.86 20.80
CA MET A 65 5.04 -7.29 19.40
C MET A 65 6.25 -8.22 19.30
N VAL A 66 6.06 -9.51 19.61
CA VAL A 66 7.09 -10.53 19.46
C VAL A 66 7.18 -10.93 18.00
N LEU A 67 8.28 -10.57 17.33
CA LEU A 67 8.59 -11.08 16.00
C LEU A 67 9.04 -12.54 16.13
N ILE A 68 8.16 -13.45 15.74
CA ILE A 68 8.43 -14.89 15.70
C ILE A 68 9.52 -15.14 14.65
N PRO A 69 10.68 -15.72 15.01
CA PRO A 69 11.79 -15.95 14.07
C PRO A 69 11.38 -16.73 12.83
N GLU A 70 10.45 -17.67 12.95
CA GLU A 70 9.89 -18.44 11.84
C GLU A 70 9.17 -17.54 10.82
N LEU A 71 8.40 -16.55 11.30
CA LEU A 71 7.72 -15.59 10.43
C LEU A 71 8.74 -14.70 9.71
N ALA A 72 9.78 -14.25 10.42
CA ALA A 72 10.86 -13.47 9.83
C ALA A 72 11.62 -14.27 8.75
N ALA A 73 11.93 -15.54 9.02
CA ALA A 73 12.60 -16.40 8.06
C ALA A 73 11.74 -16.65 6.80
N LEU A 74 10.45 -16.95 6.96
CA LEU A 74 9.52 -17.15 5.85
C LEU A 74 9.35 -15.88 5.01
N THR A 75 9.18 -14.73 5.65
CA THR A 75 9.02 -13.45 4.96
C THR A 75 10.28 -13.06 4.19
N LEU A 76 11.46 -13.27 4.78
CA LEU A 76 12.73 -13.04 4.08
C LEU A 76 12.90 -13.99 2.90
N ALA A 77 12.66 -15.29 3.09
CA ALA A 77 12.78 -16.29 2.04
C ALA A 77 11.85 -15.98 0.85
N LEU A 78 10.58 -15.67 1.12
CA LEU A 78 9.60 -15.33 0.10
C LEU A 78 9.98 -14.03 -0.62
N SER A 79 10.38 -13.00 0.12
CA SER A 79 10.77 -11.71 -0.45
C SER A 79 11.97 -11.85 -1.38
N VAL A 80 13.01 -12.57 -0.95
CA VAL A 80 14.20 -12.81 -1.77
C VAL A 80 13.83 -13.62 -3.02
N TYR A 81 13.06 -14.69 -2.88
CA TYR A 81 12.60 -15.51 -4.01
C TYR A 81 11.87 -14.67 -5.05
N THR A 82 10.86 -13.90 -4.64
CA THR A 82 10.08 -13.06 -5.56
C THR A 82 10.94 -11.96 -6.18
N SER A 83 11.85 -11.34 -5.43
CA SER A 83 12.73 -10.30 -5.96
C SER A 83 13.68 -10.84 -7.05
N ALA A 84 14.27 -12.01 -6.83
CA ALA A 84 15.16 -12.65 -7.79
C ALA A 84 14.40 -13.04 -9.07
N PHE A 85 13.19 -13.59 -8.93
CA PHE A 85 12.35 -13.95 -10.05
C PHE A 85 11.94 -12.73 -10.90
N ILE A 86 11.51 -11.64 -10.25
CA ILE A 86 11.19 -10.39 -10.94
C ILE A 86 12.42 -9.80 -11.64
N ALA A 87 13.58 -9.82 -11.00
CA ALA A 87 14.82 -9.32 -11.61
C ALA A 87 15.17 -10.08 -12.90
N GLU A 88 14.97 -11.40 -12.91
CA GLU A 88 15.22 -12.23 -14.07
C GLU A 88 14.21 -11.98 -15.20
N ILE A 89 12.93 -11.73 -14.86
CA ILE A 89 11.92 -11.28 -15.83
C ILE A 89 12.33 -9.95 -16.47
N ILE A 90 12.79 -8.98 -15.67
CA ILE A 90 13.23 -7.68 -16.20
C ILE A 90 14.46 -7.86 -17.10
N ARG A 91 15.43 -8.67 -16.68
CA ARG A 91 16.63 -8.99 -17.48
C ARG A 91 16.26 -9.62 -18.82
N ALA A 92 15.38 -10.62 -18.81
CA ALA A 92 14.87 -11.28 -20.02
C ALA A 92 14.07 -10.30 -20.90
N GLY A 93 13.26 -9.43 -20.29
CA GLY A 93 12.51 -8.39 -20.99
C GLY A 93 13.40 -7.40 -21.73
N ILE A 94 14.51 -6.98 -21.12
CA ILE A 94 15.50 -6.10 -21.77
C ILE A 94 16.21 -6.84 -22.92
N GLN A 95 16.58 -8.10 -22.73
CA GLN A 95 17.27 -8.89 -23.76
C GLN A 95 16.37 -9.30 -24.93
N ALA A 96 15.06 -9.35 -24.74
CA ALA A 96 14.09 -9.64 -25.79
C ALA A 96 13.97 -8.51 -26.82
N VAL A 97 14.45 -7.30 -26.52
CA VAL A 97 14.41 -6.16 -27.44
C VAL A 97 15.41 -6.38 -28.60
N PRO A 98 14.96 -6.35 -29.87
CA PRO A 98 15.86 -6.52 -31.01
C PRO A 98 16.94 -5.43 -31.07
N TYR A 99 18.16 -5.82 -31.44
CA TYR A 99 19.30 -4.89 -31.53
C TYR A 99 19.07 -3.70 -32.48
N GLY A 100 18.27 -3.88 -33.55
CA GLY A 100 17.91 -2.80 -34.48
C GLY A 100 17.16 -1.63 -33.81
N GLN A 101 16.45 -1.86 -32.71
CA GLN A 101 15.81 -0.77 -31.93
C GLN A 101 16.84 0.06 -31.16
N HIS A 102 17.93 -0.56 -30.71
CA HIS A 102 19.05 0.16 -30.11
C HIS A 102 19.83 0.98 -31.14
N GLU A 103 19.95 0.47 -32.37
CA GLU A 103 20.55 1.22 -33.48
C GLU A 103 19.67 2.41 -33.91
N ALA A 104 18.36 2.22 -34.04
CA ALA A 104 17.42 3.31 -34.33
C ALA A 104 17.48 4.42 -33.28
N ALA A 105 17.54 4.06 -31.99
CA ALA A 105 17.69 5.03 -30.91
C ALA A 105 19.01 5.82 -30.99
N ARG A 106 20.12 5.15 -31.36
CA ARG A 106 21.42 5.82 -31.58
C ARG A 106 21.37 6.76 -32.79
N SER A 107 20.71 6.37 -33.88
CA SER A 107 20.53 7.22 -35.06
C SER A 107 19.70 8.47 -34.77
N LEU A 108 18.78 8.40 -33.80
CA LEU A 108 18.02 9.55 -33.28
C LEU A 108 18.81 10.37 -32.22
N GLY A 109 20.08 10.05 -31.97
CA GLY A 109 20.92 10.76 -30.99
C GLY A 109 20.50 10.56 -29.53
N LEU A 110 19.64 9.57 -29.24
CA LEU A 110 19.14 9.33 -27.90
C LEU A 110 20.22 8.68 -27.04
N ARG A 111 20.52 9.29 -25.89
CA ARG A 111 21.37 8.67 -24.85
C ARG A 111 20.69 7.40 -24.32
N TYR A 112 21.46 6.37 -23.96
CA TYR A 112 20.94 5.06 -23.49
C TYR A 112 19.84 5.14 -22.42
N ALA A 113 19.98 6.08 -21.47
CA ALA A 113 18.94 6.32 -20.45
C ALA A 113 17.62 6.85 -21.03
N ARG A 114 17.68 7.63 -22.11
CA ARG A 114 16.52 8.19 -22.81
C ARG A 114 15.87 7.21 -23.78
N SER A 115 16.62 6.27 -24.34
CA SER A 115 16.05 5.17 -25.13
C SER A 115 15.34 4.13 -24.25
N LEU A 116 15.87 3.86 -23.04
CA LEU A 116 15.28 2.93 -22.10
C LEU A 116 14.03 3.50 -21.42
N PHE A 117 14.02 4.80 -21.12
CA PHE A 117 12.87 5.51 -20.54
C PHE A 117 12.53 6.74 -21.38
N PRO A 118 11.77 6.58 -22.48
CA PRO A 118 11.31 7.70 -23.27
C PRO A 118 10.37 8.56 -22.43
N ARG A 119 10.88 9.70 -21.97
CA ARG A 119 10.07 10.78 -21.41
C ARG A 119 9.23 11.29 -22.57
N HIS A 120 7.91 11.18 -22.46
CA HIS A 120 7.00 11.77 -23.45
C HIS A 120 7.39 13.25 -23.60
N CYS A 121 7.86 13.63 -24.79
CA CYS A 121 7.97 15.03 -25.14
C CYS A 121 6.59 15.45 -25.64
N GLU A 122 6.00 16.44 -24.98
CA GLU A 122 4.87 17.22 -25.49
C GLU A 122 5.27 18.03 -26.72
#